data_AF-A0A832FH85-F1
#
_entry.id   AF-A0A832FH85-F1
#
_cell.length_a   1.000
_cell.length_b   1.000
_cell.length_c   1.000
_cell.angle_alpha   90.00
_cell.angle_beta   90.00
_cell.angle_gamma   90.00
#
_symmetry.space_group_name_H-M   'P 1'
#
loop_
_entity.id
_entity.type
_entity.pdbx_description
1 polymer ?
#
loop_
_entity_poly.entity_id
_entity_poly.type
_entity_poly.pdbx_seq_one_letter_code
_entity_poly.pdbx_strand_id
1 'polypeptide(L)' 'TPKLKTTKWGTIEVDEELRTSVERIWAGGDIVRGDSTVILAMGDGRKAALSIDKYLSGTDRTWKFGVKS' A
#
# COMPACT_ATOMS: atom_id res chain seq x y z
N THR A 1 7.14 -10.72 15.30
CA THR A 1 7.58 -10.23 13.97
C THR A 1 6.35 -9.74 13.22
N PRO A 2 6.32 -8.51 12.68
CA PRO A 2 5.12 -7.98 12.03
C PRO A 2 4.74 -8.90 10.86
N LYS A 3 3.52 -9.44 10.85
CA LYS A 3 3.04 -10.32 9.78
C LYS A 3 2.67 -9.47 8.56
N LEU A 4 3.68 -9.03 7.82
CA LEU A 4 3.49 -8.44 6.50
C LEU A 4 2.91 -9.52 5.57
N LYS A 5 1.74 -9.26 4.99
CA LYS A 5 1.11 -10.18 4.04
C LYS A 5 1.79 -10.03 2.69
N THR A 6 2.14 -11.17 2.12
CA THR A 6 2.73 -11.28 0.78
C THR A 6 1.84 -12.17 -0.07
N THR A 7 1.81 -11.90 -1.37
CA THR A 7 1.16 -12.76 -2.34
C THR A 7 1.94 -14.06 -2.52
N LYS A 8 1.35 -15.04 -3.22
CA LYS A 8 2.04 -16.31 -3.58
C LYS A 8 3.30 -16.10 -4.43
N TRP A 9 3.44 -14.93 -5.03
CA TRP A 9 4.56 -14.55 -5.90
C TRP A 9 5.68 -13.80 -5.14
N GLY A 10 5.54 -13.64 -3.82
CA GLY A 10 6.52 -12.93 -2.99
C GLY A 10 6.41 -11.40 -3.04
N THR A 11 5.42 -10.86 -3.75
CA THR A 11 5.12 -9.42 -3.74
C THR A 11 4.32 -9.03 -2.50
N ILE A 12 4.37 -7.76 -2.10
CA ILE A 12 3.64 -7.26 -0.93
C ILE A 12 2.15 -7.10 -1.29
N GLU A 13 1.26 -7.64 -0.45
CA GLU A 13 -0.17 -7.43 -0.60
C GLU A 13 -0.51 -6.01 -0.10
N VAL A 14 -1.15 -5.22 -0.97
CA VAL A 14 -1.57 -3.85 -0.65
C VAL A 14 -3.03 -3.62 -1.01
N ASP A 15 -3.66 -2.62 -0.40
CA ASP A 15 -5.01 -2.18 -0.73
C ASP A 15 -5.00 -1.13 -1.85
N GLU A 16 -6.17 -0.55 -2.16
CA GLU A 16 -6.31 0.46 -3.21
C GLU A 16 -5.54 1.77 -2.91
N GLU A 17 -5.27 2.04 -1.64
CA GLU A 17 -4.47 3.19 -1.19
C GLU A 17 -2.98 2.85 -0.97
N LEU A 18 -2.56 1.65 -1.40
CA LEU A 18 -1.18 1.14 -1.26
C LEU A 18 -0.73 0.92 0.17
N ARG A 19 -1.67 0.80 1.10
CA ARG A 19 -1.41 0.42 2.49
C ARG A 19 -1.15 -1.08 2.55
N THR A 20 -0.23 -1.50 3.39
CA THR A 20 0.06 -2.92 3.61
C THR A 20 -0.77 -3.50 4.76
N SER A 21 -0.58 -4.77 5.09
CA SER A 21 -1.20 -5.38 6.28
C SER A 21 -0.70 -4.81 7.61
N VAL A 22 0.38 -4.04 7.60
CA VAL A 22 0.96 -3.43 8.80
C VAL A 22 0.62 -1.94 8.79
N GLU A 23 0.00 -1.48 9.87
CA GLU A 23 -0.34 -0.06 10.04
C GLU A 23 0.90 0.83 9.86
N ARG A 24 0.71 1.95 9.15
CA ARG A 24 1.75 2.94 8.84
C ARG A 24 2.84 2.46 7.86
N ILE A 25 2.60 1.36 7.14
CA ILE A 25 3.51 0.87 6.09
C ILE A 25 2.76 0.84 4.76
N TRP A 26 3.36 1.45 3.75
CA TRP A 26 2.89 1.48 2.36
C TRP A 26 3.89 0.85 1.42
N ALA A 27 3.42 0.27 0.32
CA ALA A 27 4.27 -0.28 -0.73
C ALA A 27 3.63 -0.04 -2.11
N GLY A 28 4.43 0.22 -3.14
CA GLY A 28 3.95 0.50 -4.49
C GLY A 28 5.02 0.26 -5.55
N GLY A 29 4.62 0.18 -6.82
CA GLY A 29 5.51 -0.16 -7.92
C GLY A 29 5.85 -1.65 -7.98
N ASP A 30 7.06 -1.97 -8.43
CA ASP A 30 7.44 -3.35 -8.78
C ASP A 30 7.36 -4.33 -7.61
N ILE A 31 7.59 -3.86 -6.39
CA ILE A 31 7.50 -4.70 -5.17
C ILE A 31 6.09 -5.21 -4.86
N VAL A 32 5.06 -4.56 -5.43
CA VAL A 32 3.65 -4.95 -5.29
C VAL A 32 3.18 -5.72 -6.53
N ARG A 33 3.52 -5.23 -7.72
CA ARG A 33 2.94 -5.72 -8.98
C ARG A 33 3.82 -6.70 -9.75
N GLY A 34 5.12 -6.76 -9.48
CA GLY A 34 6.08 -7.65 -10.15
C GLY A 34 6.69 -7.08 -11.44
N ASP A 35 5.88 -6.41 -12.28
CA ASP A 35 6.30 -5.86 -13.58
C ASP A 35 5.61 -4.51 -13.92
N SER A 36 5.97 -3.44 -13.20
CA SER A 36 5.37 -2.12 -13.47
C SER A 36 6.20 -1.35 -14.49
N THR A 37 5.53 -0.69 -15.42
CA THR A 37 6.18 0.37 -16.19
C THR A 37 6.45 1.58 -15.28
N VAL A 38 7.45 2.41 -15.62
CA VAL A 38 7.82 3.61 -14.83
C VAL A 38 6.60 4.50 -14.55
N ILE A 39 5.67 4.64 -15.49
CA ILE A 39 4.47 5.45 -15.30
C ILE A 39 3.53 4.90 -14.23
N LEU A 40 3.42 3.57 -14.12
CA LEU A 40 2.63 2.90 -13.08
C LEU A 40 3.32 3.04 -11.72
N ALA A 41 4.64 2.84 -11.65
CA ALA A 41 5.41 3.04 -10.42
C ALA A 41 5.30 4.49 -9.91
N MET A 42 5.35 5.48 -10.80
CA MET A 42 5.14 6.88 -10.43
C MET A 42 3.69 7.17 -10.00
N GLY A 43 2.71 6.53 -10.64
CA GLY A 43 1.30 6.60 -10.25
C GLY A 43 1.07 6.05 -8.85
N ASP A 44 1.68 4.91 -8.55
CA ASP A 44 1.63 4.29 -7.24
C ASP A 44 2.33 5.17 -6.19
N GLY A 45 3.50 5.74 -6.51
CA GLY A 45 4.19 6.68 -5.61
C GLY A 45 3.33 7.88 -5.21
N ARG A 46 2.62 8.50 -6.16
CA ARG A 46 1.70 9.61 -5.87
C ARG A 46 0.53 9.18 -4.99
N LYS A 47 -0.05 8.01 -5.24
CA LYS A 47 -1.15 7.47 -4.43
C LYS A 47 -0.71 7.17 -3.00
N ALA A 48 0.45 6.53 -2.83
CA ALA A 48 1.02 6.24 -1.52
C ALA A 48 1.29 7.53 -0.75
N ALA A 49 1.90 8.53 -1.38
CA ALA A 49 2.15 9.83 -0.76
C ALA A 49 0.85 10.52 -0.29
N LEU A 50 -0.19 10.50 -1.12
CA LEU A 50 -1.50 11.06 -0.75
C LEU A 50 -2.13 10.31 0.42
N SER A 51 -2.04 8.98 0.45
CA SER A 51 -2.55 8.16 1.56
C SER A 51 -1.79 8.43 2.86
N ILE A 52 -0.46 8.58 2.80
CA ILE A 52 0.39 8.96 3.93
C ILE A 52 -0.03 10.33 4.46
N ASP A 53 -0.20 11.31 3.58
CA ASP A 53 -0.61 12.67 3.97
C ASP A 53 -2.00 12.68 4.65
N LYS A 54 -2.98 11.96 4.09
CA LYS A 54 -4.30 11.78 4.73
C LYS A 54 -4.21 11.13 6.11
N TYR A 55 -3.34 10.14 6.26
CA TYR A 55 -3.15 9.44 7.53
C TYR A 55 -2.49 10.36 8.58
N LEU A 56 -1.44 11.09 8.18
CA LEU A 56 -0.70 11.99 9.06
C LEU A 56 -1.50 13.26 9.43
N SER A 57 -2.25 13.83 8.48
CA SER A 57 -3.16 14.96 8.74
C SER A 57 -4.35 14.59 9.63
N GLY A 58 -4.58 13.29 9.86
CA GLY A 58 -5.70 12.79 10.65
C GLY A 58 -7.05 12.83 9.93
N THR A 59 -7.04 13.12 8.62
CA THR A 59 -8.23 13.16 7.77
C THR A 59 -8.80 11.76 7.54
N ASP A 60 -7.92 10.76 7.37
CA ASP A 60 -8.31 9.36 7.31
C ASP A 60 -7.38 8.50 8.17
N ARG A 61 -7.79 8.27 9.42
CA ARG A 61 -7.09 7.39 10.36
C ARG A 61 -7.58 5.94 10.28
N THR A 62 -8.49 5.62 9.36
CA THR A 62 -9.11 4.30 9.33
C THR A 62 -8.20 3.31 8.62
N TRP A 63 -7.63 2.35 9.35
CA TRP A 63 -6.80 1.30 8.75
C TRP A 63 -7.65 0.07 8.42
N LYS A 64 -8.14 -0.02 7.17
CA LYS A 64 -9.05 -1.08 6.74
C LYS A 64 -8.37 -2.17 5.89
N PHE A 65 -7.15 -2.56 6.24
CA PHE A 65 -6.49 -3.66 5.53
C PHE A 65 -7.15 -5.01 5.86
N GLY A 66 -8.07 -5.46 5.01
CA GLY A 66 -8.75 -6.76 5.14
C GLY A 66 -10.01 -6.76 6.01
N VAL A 67 -10.59 -5.61 6.35
CA VAL A 67 -11.98 -5.55 6.84
C VAL A 67 -12.87 -5.59 5.60
N LYS A 68 -13.16 -6.81 5.10
CA LYS A 68 -14.27 -7.00 4.18
C LYS A 68 -15.55 -6.63 4.94
N SER A 69 -16.27 -5.64 4.44
CA SER A 69 -17.72 -5.55 4.64
C SER A 69 -18.40 -6.82 4.14
#